data_AF-A0AA37NV88-F1
#
_entry.id   AF-A0AA37NV88-F1
#
_cell.length_a   1.000
_cell.length_b   1.000
_cell.length_c   1.000
_cell.angle_alpha   90.00
_cell.angle_beta   90.00
_cell.angle_gamma   90.00
#
_symmetry.space_group_name_H-M   'P 1'
#
loop_
_entity.id
_entity.type
_entity.pdbx_description
1 polymer ?
#
loop_
_entity_poly.entity_id
_entity_poly.type
_entity_poly.pdbx_seq_one_letter_code
_entity_poly.pdbx_strand_id
1 'polypeptide(L)'
;MPSEIPKTYSALFTLLDPLIALWGTSLFLLSPHTVTSSYLPDNYTRASSLDPSTSHPAAAASLDPAAFQEYNLPLHAQIAGHLLSNALLSILLLRAAPNNLKVWRIYQLSLFVVDVFLLYGTFASYRVQGRLSPLTWRVEDWGALSITTLAGLARAAFLLGVGFPKQDRAKKA
;
A
#
# COMPACT_ATOMS: atom_id res chain seq x y z
N MET A 1 1.35 0.49 -33.85
CA MET A 1 1.04 -0.92 -33.53
C MET A 1 -0.02 -0.92 -32.42
N PRO A 2 -1.03 -1.80 -32.46
CA PRO A 2 -2.00 -1.91 -31.37
C PRO A 2 -1.28 -2.30 -30.07
N SER A 3 -1.66 -1.67 -28.96
CA SER A 3 -1.11 -1.96 -27.64
C SER A 3 -1.38 -3.43 -27.26
N GLU A 4 -0.33 -4.16 -26.87
CA GLU A 4 -0.46 -5.54 -26.36
C GLU A 4 -1.19 -5.60 -25.01
N ILE A 5 -1.38 -4.45 -24.35
CA ILE A 5 -1.97 -4.32 -23.03
C ILE A 5 -3.49 -4.15 -23.16
N PRO A 6 -4.30 -4.95 -22.44
CA PRO A 6 -5.74 -4.77 -22.43
C PRO A 6 -6.15 -3.38 -21.92
N LYS A 7 -7.14 -2.75 -22.58
CA LYS A 7 -7.62 -1.40 -22.24
C LYS A 7 -8.10 -1.26 -20.80
N THR A 8 -8.67 -2.34 -20.24
CA THR A 8 -9.11 -2.39 -18.84
C THR A 8 -7.96 -2.18 -17.87
N TYR A 9 -6.85 -2.91 -18.04
CA TYR A 9 -5.63 -2.71 -17.24
C TYR A 9 -5.00 -1.36 -17.49
N SER A 10 -5.01 -0.87 -18.73
CA SER A 10 -4.51 0.46 -19.03
C SER A 10 -5.26 1.53 -18.26
N ALA A 11 -6.60 1.50 -18.25
CA ALA A 11 -7.41 2.45 -17.50
C ALA A 11 -7.18 2.30 -15.98
N LEU A 12 -7.17 1.06 -15.48
CA LEU A 12 -6.99 0.79 -14.05
C LEU A 12 -5.64 1.31 -13.55
N PHE A 13 -4.53 0.95 -14.21
CA PHE A 13 -3.19 1.31 -13.74
C PHE A 13 -2.77 2.76 -14.01
N THR A 14 -3.38 3.45 -14.98
CA THR A 14 -3.01 4.83 -15.34
C THR A 14 -3.98 5.90 -14.84
N LEU A 15 -5.16 5.51 -14.34
CA LEU A 15 -6.17 6.41 -13.79
C LEU A 15 -6.57 6.03 -12.37
N LEU A 16 -7.00 4.79 -12.14
CA LEU A 16 -7.52 4.37 -10.84
C LEU A 16 -6.39 4.25 -9.80
N ASP A 17 -5.31 3.56 -10.15
CA ASP A 17 -4.13 3.38 -9.30
C ASP A 17 -3.55 4.70 -8.78
N PRO A 18 -3.25 5.70 -9.64
CA PRO A 18 -2.70 6.95 -9.14
C PRO A 18 -3.70 7.75 -8.30
N LEU A 19 -5.01 7.64 -8.55
CA LEU A 19 -6.03 8.25 -7.68
C LEU A 19 -6.04 7.60 -6.29
N ILE A 20 -5.98 6.27 -6.22
CA ILE A 20 -5.86 5.53 -4.96
C ILE A 20 -4.59 5.94 -4.21
N ALA A 21 -3.47 6.00 -4.92
CA ALA A 21 -2.18 6.38 -4.34
C ALA A 21 -2.20 7.82 -3.81
N LEU A 22 -2.75 8.78 -4.56
CA LEU A 22 -2.90 10.17 -4.13
C LEU A 22 -3.85 10.31 -2.92
N TRP A 23 -4.94 9.53 -2.89
CA TRP A 23 -5.82 9.47 -1.74
C TRP A 23 -5.09 8.95 -0.50
N GLY A 24 -4.30 7.88 -0.64
CA GLY A 24 -3.44 7.37 0.42
C GLY A 24 -2.41 8.42 0.89
N THR A 25 -1.69 9.08 -0.03
CA THR A 25 -0.78 10.19 0.29
C THR A 25 -1.48 11.28 1.11
N SER A 26 -2.69 11.67 0.71
CA SER A 26 -3.50 12.66 1.42
C SER A 26 -3.82 12.20 2.86
N LEU A 27 -4.24 10.95 3.06
CA LEU A 27 -4.51 10.42 4.40
C LEU A 27 -3.28 10.43 5.30
N PHE A 28 -2.11 10.02 4.79
CA PHE A 28 -0.88 10.03 5.58
C PHE A 28 -0.40 11.45 5.94
N LEU A 29 -0.66 12.45 5.10
CA LEU A 29 -0.23 13.83 5.36
C LEU A 29 -1.25 14.66 6.15
N LEU A 30 -2.54 14.52 5.85
CA LEU A 30 -3.60 15.38 6.36
C LEU A 30 -4.43 14.72 7.47
N SER A 31 -4.42 13.39 7.56
CA SER A 31 -5.17 12.63 8.58
C SER A 31 -4.34 11.51 9.20
N PRO A 32 -3.11 11.81 9.69
CA PRO A 32 -2.18 10.79 10.19
C PRO A 32 -2.74 9.99 11.37
N HIS A 33 -3.57 10.61 12.22
CA HIS A 33 -4.21 9.93 13.35
C HIS A 33 -5.14 8.79 12.89
N THR A 34 -5.93 9.03 11.85
CA THR A 34 -6.83 8.02 11.27
C THR A 34 -6.04 6.79 10.85
N VAL A 35 -4.94 7.00 10.14
CA VAL A 35 -4.09 5.92 9.64
C VAL A 35 -3.35 5.21 10.79
N THR A 36 -2.83 5.97 11.74
CA THR A 36 -2.04 5.43 12.87
C THR A 36 -2.90 4.56 13.79
N SER A 37 -4.16 4.94 14.01
CA SER A 37 -5.08 4.20 14.88
C SER A 37 -5.42 2.78 14.35
N SER A 38 -5.18 2.52 13.07
CA SER A 38 -5.29 1.17 12.49
C SER A 38 -4.05 0.31 12.77
N TYR A 39 -2.89 0.92 12.97
CA TYR A 39 -1.61 0.22 13.15
C TYR A 39 -1.11 0.17 14.59
N LEU A 40 -1.43 1.19 15.39
CA LEU A 40 -1.01 1.31 16.78
C LEU A 40 -2.23 1.24 17.70
N PRO A 41 -2.12 0.52 18.84
CA PRO A 41 -3.17 0.52 19.84
C PRO A 41 -3.29 1.91 20.51
N ASP A 42 -4.53 2.34 20.75
CA ASP A 42 -4.85 3.62 21.41
C ASP A 42 -4.28 3.70 22.84
N ASN A 43 -4.03 2.54 23.49
CA ASN A 43 -3.47 2.44 24.83
C ASN A 43 -2.14 1.67 24.81
N TYR A 44 -1.02 2.40 24.80
CA TYR A 44 0.29 1.81 25.06
C TYR A 44 0.52 1.71 26.58
N THR A 45 0.28 0.53 27.16
CA THR A 45 0.70 0.26 28.54
C THR A 45 2.20 -0.06 28.55
N ARG A 46 3.02 0.94 28.86
CA ARG A 46 4.47 0.75 29.08
C ARG A 46 4.67 -0.28 30.20
N ALA A 47 5.48 -1.31 29.94
CA ALA A 47 5.92 -2.23 30.99
C ALA A 47 6.55 -1.41 32.12
N SER A 48 6.09 -1.64 33.35
CA SER A 48 6.35 -0.80 34.54
C SER A 48 7.83 -0.64 34.91
N SER A 49 8.71 -1.44 34.31
CA SER A 49 10.15 -1.37 34.45
C SER A 49 10.82 -1.34 33.08
N LEU A 50 11.22 -0.14 32.61
CA LEU A 50 12.24 -0.06 31.57
C LEU A 50 13.57 -0.45 32.20
N ASP A 51 14.12 -1.59 31.78
CA ASP A 51 15.53 -1.90 32.05
C ASP A 51 16.39 -1.14 31.01
N PRO A 52 17.22 -0.15 31.42
CA PRO A 52 18.07 0.61 30.50
C PRO A 52 19.08 -0.25 29.75
N SER A 53 19.40 -1.45 30.25
CA SER A 53 20.36 -2.36 29.60
C SER A 53 19.76 -3.14 28.43
N THR A 54 18.43 -3.27 28.37
CA THR A 54 17.71 -4.00 27.32
C THR A 54 16.78 -3.13 26.49
N SER A 55 16.48 -1.92 26.94
CA SER A 55 15.54 -1.02 26.29
C SER A 55 16.25 0.02 25.43
N HIS A 56 15.74 0.24 24.22
CA HIS A 56 16.20 1.31 23.35
C HIS A 56 15.92 2.68 24.02
N PRO A 57 16.81 3.69 23.93
CA PRO A 57 16.61 4.99 24.60
C PRO A 57 15.30 5.69 24.20
N ALA A 58 14.79 5.44 22.98
CA ALA A 58 13.47 5.94 22.56
C ALA A 58 12.29 5.38 23.40
N ALA A 59 12.47 4.25 24.09
CA ALA A 59 11.45 3.70 24.98
C ALA A 59 11.22 4.58 26.23
N ALA A 60 12.21 5.40 26.59
CA ALA A 60 12.13 6.37 27.69
C ALA A 60 11.47 7.71 27.28
N ALA A 61 11.12 7.89 26.00
CA ALA A 61 10.44 9.10 25.52
C ALA A 61 9.13 9.38 26.28
N SER A 62 8.72 10.63 26.40
CA SER A 62 7.49 10.98 27.12
C SER A 62 6.27 10.29 26.50
N LEU A 63 5.34 9.84 27.35
CA LEU A 63 4.04 9.31 26.89
C LEU A 63 3.05 10.43 26.53
N ASP A 64 3.56 11.65 26.33
CA ASP A 64 2.74 12.78 25.93
C ASP A 64 2.17 12.52 24.53
N PRO A 65 0.84 12.57 24.33
CA PRO A 65 0.23 12.42 23.01
C PRO A 65 0.85 13.33 21.95
N ALA A 66 1.32 14.52 22.33
CA ALA A 66 2.01 15.44 21.42
C ALA A 66 3.37 14.88 20.96
N ALA A 67 4.14 14.27 21.87
CA ALA A 67 5.42 13.65 21.53
C ALA A 67 5.22 12.40 20.65
N PHE A 68 4.19 11.59 20.91
CA PHE A 68 3.84 10.45 20.04
C PHE A 68 3.50 10.88 18.60
N GLN A 69 2.86 12.03 18.43
CA GLN A 69 2.58 12.57 17.10
C GLN A 69 3.86 13.00 16.37
N GLU A 70 4.81 13.63 17.08
CA GLU A 70 6.10 14.03 16.52
C GLU A 70 6.96 12.82 16.08
N TYR A 71 6.96 11.72 16.83
CA TYR A 71 7.74 10.52 16.49
C TYR A 71 7.21 9.76 15.25
N ASN A 72 5.91 9.86 14.96
CA ASN A 72 5.31 9.16 13.83
C ASN A 72 5.37 9.98 12.52
N LEU A 73 5.62 11.28 12.60
CA LEU A 73 5.64 12.18 11.44
C LEU A 73 6.61 11.75 10.33
N PRO A 74 7.87 11.35 10.61
CA PRO A 74 8.78 10.89 9.56
C PRO A 74 8.31 9.61 8.88
N LEU A 75 7.67 8.70 9.63
CA LEU A 75 7.11 7.46 9.09
C LEU A 75 5.96 7.76 8.13
N HIS A 76 5.04 8.64 8.53
CA HIS A 76 3.93 9.06 7.66
C HIS A 76 4.43 9.74 6.39
N ALA A 77 5.40 10.65 6.52
CA ALA A 77 6.00 11.34 5.39
C ALA A 77 6.70 10.37 4.42
N GLN A 78 7.38 9.35 4.94
CA GLN A 78 8.03 8.33 4.12
C GLN A 78 7.00 7.52 3.31
N ILE A 79 5.91 7.08 3.94
CA ILE A 79 4.86 6.32 3.25
C ILE A 79 4.12 7.22 2.25
N ALA A 80 3.80 8.45 2.63
CA ALA A 80 3.18 9.43 1.75
C ALA A 80 4.05 9.71 0.50
N GLY A 81 5.35 9.89 0.69
CA GLY A 81 6.32 10.08 -0.39
C GLY A 81 6.42 8.86 -1.31
N HIS A 82 6.41 7.65 -0.75
CA HIS A 82 6.38 6.42 -1.54
C HIS A 82 5.10 6.31 -2.38
N LEU A 83 3.93 6.55 -1.79
CA LEU A 83 2.65 6.53 -2.51
C LEU A 83 2.58 7.62 -3.59
N LEU A 84 3.09 8.83 -3.31
CA LEU A 84 3.14 9.91 -4.30
C LEU A 84 4.06 9.56 -5.46
N SER A 85 5.22 8.96 -5.16
CA SER A 85 6.15 8.46 -6.18
C SER A 85 5.47 7.41 -7.08
N ASN A 86 4.75 6.46 -6.49
CA ASN A 86 3.97 5.47 -7.25
C ASN A 86 2.86 6.13 -8.07
N ALA A 87 2.16 7.15 -7.56
CA ALA A 87 1.16 7.87 -8.33
C ALA A 87 1.78 8.52 -9.59
N LEU A 88 2.92 9.20 -9.40
CA LEU A 88 3.64 9.85 -10.50
C LEU A 88 4.17 8.84 -11.51
N LEU A 89 4.73 7.71 -11.08
CA LEU A 89 5.21 6.66 -11.98
C LEU A 89 4.04 6.01 -12.73
N SER A 90 2.93 5.70 -12.05
CA SER A 90 1.73 5.16 -12.70
C SER A 90 1.16 6.10 -13.77
N ILE A 91 1.22 7.42 -13.53
CA ILE A 91 0.80 8.44 -14.50
C ILE A 91 1.82 8.59 -15.63
N LEU A 92 3.10 8.80 -15.30
CA LEU A 92 4.11 9.26 -16.25
C LEU A 92 4.80 8.09 -16.95
N LEU A 93 5.28 7.09 -16.22
CA LEU A 93 6.05 5.97 -16.76
C LEU A 93 5.19 5.13 -17.71
N LEU A 94 3.97 4.79 -17.31
CA LEU A 94 3.08 3.93 -18.09
C LEU A 94 2.57 4.65 -19.35
N ARG A 95 2.38 5.97 -19.30
CA ARG A 95 2.04 6.79 -20.47
C ARG A 95 3.23 7.05 -21.40
N ALA A 96 4.44 7.11 -20.86
CA ALA A 96 5.66 7.23 -21.66
C ALA A 96 6.00 5.92 -22.38
N ALA A 97 5.59 4.77 -21.85
CA ALA A 97 5.87 3.45 -22.41
C ALA A 97 4.60 2.61 -22.66
N PRO A 98 3.63 3.09 -23.48
CA PRO A 98 2.31 2.49 -23.60
C PRO A 98 2.31 1.13 -24.31
N ASN A 99 3.35 0.81 -25.09
CA ASN A 99 3.48 -0.46 -25.83
C ASN A 99 4.56 -1.38 -25.24
N ASN A 100 5.18 -1.01 -24.11
CA ASN A 100 6.28 -1.79 -23.54
C ASN A 100 5.79 -2.67 -22.38
N LEU A 101 5.32 -3.86 -22.71
CA LEU A 101 4.77 -4.79 -21.73
C LEU A 101 5.78 -5.18 -20.63
N LYS A 102 7.09 -5.20 -20.93
CA LYS A 102 8.13 -5.50 -19.93
C LYS A 102 8.17 -4.43 -18.84
N VAL A 103 8.12 -3.15 -19.22
CA VAL A 103 8.09 -2.04 -18.25
C VAL A 103 6.85 -2.12 -17.37
N TRP A 104 5.69 -2.40 -17.97
CA TRP A 104 4.45 -2.55 -17.21
C TRP A 104 4.52 -3.72 -16.23
N ARG A 105 5.01 -4.90 -16.64
CA ARG A 105 5.15 -6.05 -15.74
C ARG A 105 6.14 -5.80 -14.61
N ILE A 106 7.29 -5.20 -14.88
CA ILE A 106 8.28 -4.88 -13.84
C ILE A 106 7.67 -3.90 -12.83
N TYR A 107 7.01 -2.86 -13.32
CA TYR A 107 6.40 -1.86 -12.46
C TYR A 107 5.23 -2.43 -11.63
N GLN A 108 4.34 -3.20 -12.25
CA GLN A 108 3.24 -3.85 -11.52
C GLN A 108 3.72 -4.91 -10.54
N LEU A 109 4.83 -5.61 -10.81
CA LEU A 109 5.46 -6.50 -9.85
C LEU A 109 6.01 -5.74 -8.65
N SER A 110 6.66 -4.59 -8.88
CA SER A 110 7.14 -3.71 -7.80
C SER A 110 5.98 -3.27 -6.91
N LEU A 111 4.86 -2.82 -7.48
CA LEU A 111 3.69 -2.43 -6.71
C LEU A 111 3.01 -3.61 -6.01
N PHE A 112 2.97 -4.79 -6.65
CA PHE A 112 2.41 -5.99 -6.04
C PHE A 112 3.18 -6.40 -4.77
N VAL A 113 4.50 -6.26 -4.77
CA VAL A 113 5.31 -6.46 -3.55
C VAL A 113 4.88 -5.48 -2.46
N VAL A 114 4.68 -4.20 -2.78
CA VAL A 114 4.20 -3.19 -1.82
C VAL A 114 2.84 -3.59 -1.24
N ASP A 115 1.90 -4.04 -2.07
CA ASP A 115 0.58 -4.48 -1.60
C ASP A 115 0.68 -5.63 -0.59
N VAL A 116 1.52 -6.63 -0.86
CA VAL A 116 1.74 -7.77 0.03
C VAL A 116 2.26 -7.32 1.38
N PHE A 117 3.25 -6.41 1.41
CA PHE A 117 3.81 -5.91 2.66
C PHE A 117 2.83 -5.01 3.42
N LEU A 118 2.01 -4.21 2.72
CA LEU A 118 0.95 -3.42 3.35
C LEU A 118 -0.11 -4.32 4.01
N LEU A 119 -0.56 -5.36 3.31
CA LEU A 119 -1.52 -6.33 3.85
C LEU A 119 -0.90 -7.08 5.04
N TYR A 120 0.33 -7.57 4.90
CA TYR A 120 1.04 -8.24 5.99
C TYR A 120 1.14 -7.37 7.25
N GLY A 121 1.61 -6.12 7.11
CA GLY A 121 1.72 -5.19 8.23
C GLY A 121 0.38 -4.89 8.90
N THR A 122 -0.68 -4.75 8.11
CA THR A 122 -2.05 -4.54 8.60
C THR A 122 -2.53 -5.75 9.42
N PHE A 123 -2.41 -6.97 8.89
CA PHE A 123 -2.84 -8.18 9.60
C PHE A 123 -1.97 -8.49 10.83
N ALA A 124 -0.66 -8.20 10.77
CA ALA A 124 0.23 -8.31 11.93
C ALA A 124 -0.22 -7.36 13.04
N SER A 125 -0.57 -6.11 12.70
CA SER A 125 -1.16 -5.15 13.64
C SER A 125 -2.48 -5.66 14.24
N TYR A 126 -3.42 -6.12 13.41
CA TYR A 126 -4.70 -6.63 13.89
C TYR A 126 -4.55 -7.83 14.81
N ARG A 127 -3.55 -8.69 14.58
CA ARG A 127 -3.23 -9.80 15.48
C ARG A 127 -2.81 -9.32 16.86
N VAL A 128 -1.94 -8.31 16.95
CA VAL A 128 -1.50 -7.73 18.23
C VAL A 128 -2.66 -7.04 18.95
N GLN A 129 -3.55 -6.38 18.20
CA GLN A 129 -4.72 -5.69 18.75
C GLN A 129 -5.90 -6.64 19.07
N GLY A 130 -5.83 -7.93 18.73
CA GLY A 130 -6.96 -8.86 18.88
C GLY A 130 -8.14 -8.60 17.91
N ARG A 131 -7.91 -7.88 16.82
CA ARG A 131 -8.92 -7.41 15.84
C ARG A 131 -8.90 -8.18 14.52
N LEU A 132 -8.58 -9.47 14.56
CA LEU A 132 -8.55 -10.33 13.37
C LEU A 132 -9.95 -10.63 12.81
N SER A 133 -10.99 -10.49 13.62
CA SER A 133 -12.37 -10.67 13.17
C SER A 133 -12.83 -9.46 12.32
N PRO A 134 -13.31 -9.66 11.08
CA PRO A 134 -13.80 -8.58 10.22
C PRO A 134 -14.95 -7.77 10.83
N LEU A 135 -15.68 -8.35 11.80
CA LEU A 135 -16.75 -7.66 12.54
C LEU A 135 -16.24 -6.56 13.48
N THR A 136 -14.93 -6.52 13.76
CA THR A 136 -14.28 -5.55 14.65
C THR A 136 -13.58 -4.41 13.89
N TRP A 137 -13.68 -4.42 12.56
CA TRP A 137 -13.04 -3.42 11.71
C TRP A 137 -13.88 -2.16 11.64
N ARG A 138 -13.19 -1.02 11.77
CA ARG A 138 -13.80 0.29 11.60
C ARG A 138 -14.05 0.52 10.09
N VAL A 139 -14.80 1.56 9.74
CA VAL A 139 -15.12 1.85 8.32
C VAL A 139 -13.84 2.14 7.53
N GLU A 140 -12.88 2.79 8.18
CA GLU A 140 -11.57 3.14 7.65
C GLU A 140 -10.72 1.90 7.36
N ASP A 141 -10.76 0.91 8.25
CA ASP A 141 -10.09 -0.38 8.09
C ASP A 141 -10.65 -1.14 6.88
N TRP A 142 -11.99 -1.18 6.74
CA TRP A 142 -12.65 -1.76 5.58
C TRP A 142 -12.23 -1.06 4.29
N GLY A 143 -12.22 0.28 4.28
CA GLY A 143 -11.84 1.06 3.11
C GLY A 143 -10.41 0.76 2.66
N ALA A 144 -9.44 0.90 3.58
CA ALA A 144 -8.04 0.68 3.29
C ALA A 144 -7.77 -0.77 2.83
N LEU A 145 -8.25 -1.77 3.59
CA LEU A 145 -7.97 -3.16 3.29
C LEU A 145 -8.62 -3.62 1.97
N SER A 146 -9.85 -3.20 1.70
CA SER A 146 -10.56 -3.57 0.47
C SER A 146 -9.87 -3.00 -0.76
N ILE A 147 -9.45 -1.74 -0.70
CA ILE A 147 -8.76 -1.07 -1.80
C ILE A 147 -7.40 -1.73 -2.07
N THR A 148 -6.59 -1.95 -1.04
CA THR A 148 -5.27 -2.61 -1.19
C THR A 148 -5.40 -4.04 -1.70
N THR A 149 -6.37 -4.81 -1.18
CA THR A 149 -6.61 -6.19 -1.62
C THR A 149 -7.04 -6.24 -3.09
N LEU A 150 -7.99 -5.38 -3.50
CA LEU A 150 -8.46 -5.32 -4.88
C LEU A 150 -7.33 -4.91 -5.84
N ALA A 151 -6.54 -3.91 -5.46
CA ALA A 151 -5.40 -3.47 -6.25
C ALA A 151 -4.35 -4.59 -6.41
N GLY A 152 -4.00 -5.28 -5.32
CA GLY A 152 -3.09 -6.42 -5.35
C GLY A 152 -3.60 -7.57 -6.22
N LEU A 153 -4.90 -7.89 -6.16
CA LEU A 153 -5.52 -8.90 -7.03
C LEU A 153 -5.50 -8.49 -8.50
N ALA A 154 -5.78 -7.22 -8.82
CA ALA A 154 -5.71 -6.71 -10.19
C ALA A 154 -4.27 -6.82 -10.75
N ARG A 155 -3.26 -6.52 -9.94
CA ARG A 155 -1.84 -6.66 -10.30
C ARG A 155 -1.46 -8.12 -10.48
N ALA A 156 -1.85 -9.00 -9.57
CA ALA A 156 -1.62 -10.43 -9.70
C ALA A 156 -2.25 -10.99 -11.00
N ALA A 157 -3.50 -10.62 -11.29
CA ALA A 157 -4.19 -11.02 -12.52
C ALA A 157 -3.44 -10.53 -13.77
N PHE A 158 -2.99 -9.28 -13.78
CA PHE A 158 -2.20 -8.72 -14.88
C PHE A 158 -0.87 -9.46 -15.08
N LEU A 159 -0.14 -9.72 -13.99
CA LEU A 159 1.16 -10.42 -14.02
C LEU A 159 1.01 -11.86 -14.51
N LEU A 160 -0.09 -12.53 -14.15
CA LEU A 160 -0.44 -13.87 -14.62
C LEU A 160 -0.99 -13.89 -16.06
N GLY A 161 -1.14 -12.73 -16.71
CA GLY A 161 -1.63 -12.63 -18.08
C GLY A 161 -3.13 -12.88 -18.24
N VAL A 162 -3.91 -12.76 -17.15
CA VAL A 162 -5.37 -12.87 -17.20
C VAL A 162 -5.92 -11.72 -18.07
N GLY A 163 -6.88 -12.02 -18.95
CA GLY A 163 -7.53 -11.01 -19.81
C GLY A 163 -6.72 -10.57 -21.02
N PHE A 164 -5.51 -11.12 -21.25
CA PHE A 164 -4.76 -10.91 -22.49
C PHE A 164 -5.35 -11.73 -23.65
N PRO A 165 -5.33 -11.21 -24.89
CA PRO A 165 -5.79 -11.98 -26.04
C PRO A 165 -4.93 -13.24 -26.22
N LYS A 166 -5.57 -14.37 -26.54
CA LYS A 166 -4.85 -15.60 -26.89
C LYS A 166 -4.05 -15.32 -28.16
N GLN A 167 -2.73 -15.43 -28.09
CA GLN A 167 -1.91 -15.43 -29.30
C GLN A 167 -2.25 -16.71 -30.06
N ASP A 168 -2.97 -16.58 -31.17
CA ASP A 168 -3.12 -17.68 -32.12
C ASP A 168 -1.71 -18.10 -32.52
N ARG A 169 -1.28 -19.29 -32.09
CA ARG A 169 -0.05 -19.91 -32.59
C ARG A 169 -0.21 -19.97 -34.09
N ALA A 170 0.49 -19.08 -34.81
CA ALA A 170 0.64 -19.19 -36.24
C ALA A 170 1.11 -20.62 -36.52
N LYS A 171 0.24 -21.42 -37.15
CA LYS A 171 0.63 -22.71 -37.71
C LYS A 171 1.80 -22.39 -38.63
N LYS A 172 3.01 -22.81 -38.26
CA LYS A 172 4.11 -22.93 -39.22
C LYS A 172 3.61 -23.82 -40.35
N ALA A 173 3.36 -23.23 -41.50
CA ALA A 173 3.14 -23.89 -42.78
C ALA A 173 4.29 -23.49 -43.68
#